data_AF-F2EJU9-F1
#
_entry.id   AF-F2EJU9-F1
#
_cell.length_a   1.000
_cell.length_b   1.000
_cell.length_c   1.000
_cell.angle_alpha   90.00
_cell.angle_beta   90.00
_cell.angle_gamma   90.00
#
_symmetry.space_group_name_H-M   'P 1'
#
loop_
_entity.id
_entity.type
_entity.pdbx_description
1 polymer ?
#
loop_
_entity_poly.entity_id
_entity_poly.type
_entity_poly.pdbx_seq_one_letter_code
_entity_poly.pdbx_strand_id
1 'polypeptide(L)'
;MEATGSQQEEPRRLSSGDHESLKDPGNGKGGWITFPFLAVAILSLGLAASGATGNMVVYLITKYNVPSVDAAQISTIISGSISVAPVAGAIVADAFFGCYPVVAVAMVMAVLSLVVFTLTASLPGLRPAACHFGAGPCEQASTGQMAALYAGVFLLCLSAAGARFNQATMGANQFEAAADRDVFFNWYFIFFYASSVLGATVIVYLQDTVSWTLGFGVSCAASVVGLAALLLGSRYYRQPAAQGSPFTGIARVVVAAARKRKVSVVAPGELKFYYGLRSGDDDSKTGGDGVVPPSDSFRW
;
A
#
# COMPACT_ATOMS: atom_id res chain seq x y z
N MET A 1 19.06 -10.06 -69.39
CA MET A 1 17.77 -10.41 -68.78
C MET A 1 18.02 -11.58 -67.85
N GLU A 2 17.91 -11.52 -66.54
CA GLU A 2 17.89 -10.48 -65.51
C GLU A 2 17.87 -11.28 -64.19
N ALA A 3 18.37 -10.68 -63.14
CA ALA A 3 18.73 -11.33 -61.90
C ALA A 3 17.54 -11.83 -61.08
N THR A 4 17.76 -13.00 -60.46
CA THR A 4 17.43 -13.37 -59.07
C THR A 4 16.38 -12.52 -58.34
N GLY A 5 15.17 -13.04 -58.20
CA GLY A 5 14.12 -12.47 -57.37
C GLY A 5 14.42 -12.62 -55.87
N SER A 6 14.51 -11.49 -55.18
CA SER A 6 14.51 -11.40 -53.72
C SER A 6 13.09 -11.64 -53.19
N GLN A 7 12.87 -12.76 -52.49
CA GLN A 7 11.69 -12.93 -51.64
C GLN A 7 11.89 -12.11 -50.36
N GLN A 8 10.99 -11.16 -50.14
CA GLN A 8 10.90 -10.35 -48.94
C GLN A 8 10.18 -11.15 -47.86
N GLU A 9 10.89 -11.50 -46.78
CA GLU A 9 10.31 -12.13 -45.59
C GLU A 9 9.34 -11.16 -44.90
N GLU A 10 8.07 -11.53 -44.90
CA GLU A 10 7.03 -10.88 -44.10
C GLU A 10 7.12 -11.42 -42.65
N PRO A 11 7.20 -10.57 -41.60
CA PRO A 11 7.28 -11.06 -40.24
C PRO A 11 5.93 -11.66 -39.84
N ARG A 12 5.94 -12.99 -39.71
CA ARG A 12 4.85 -13.84 -39.23
C ARG A 12 4.37 -13.29 -37.88
N ARG A 13 3.22 -12.59 -37.85
CA ARG A 13 2.56 -12.20 -36.60
C ARG A 13 2.33 -13.47 -35.79
N LEU A 14 2.96 -13.57 -34.61
CA LEU A 14 2.59 -14.56 -33.62
C LEU A 14 1.14 -14.31 -33.26
N SER A 15 0.29 -15.28 -33.61
CA SER A 15 -1.07 -15.39 -33.09
C SER A 15 -0.98 -15.39 -31.55
N SER A 16 -1.51 -14.31 -30.97
CA SER A 16 -1.69 -14.15 -29.53
C SER A 16 -2.74 -15.17 -29.11
N GLY A 17 -2.28 -16.36 -28.72
CA GLY A 17 -3.14 -17.42 -28.19
C GLY A 17 -3.88 -16.94 -26.94
N ASP A 18 -5.17 -16.72 -27.11
CA ASP A 18 -6.28 -17.14 -26.26
C ASP A 18 -5.93 -17.46 -24.79
N HIS A 19 -5.56 -16.42 -24.05
CA HIS A 19 -6.12 -16.23 -22.71
C HIS A 19 -7.21 -15.17 -22.83
N GLU A 20 -8.32 -15.52 -23.50
CA GLU A 20 -9.60 -14.92 -23.18
C GLU A 20 -9.91 -15.31 -21.73
N SER A 21 -9.40 -14.48 -20.81
CA SER A 21 -9.94 -14.37 -19.47
C SER A 21 -11.43 -14.10 -19.65
N LEU A 22 -12.24 -15.12 -19.35
CA LEU A 22 -13.70 -15.10 -19.27
C LEU A 22 -14.21 -13.67 -19.11
N LYS A 23 -14.74 -13.13 -20.21
CA LYS A 23 -15.38 -11.82 -20.25
C LYS A 23 -16.67 -11.95 -19.45
N ASP A 24 -16.55 -11.82 -18.13
CA ASP A 24 -17.68 -11.72 -17.23
C ASP A 24 -18.57 -10.58 -17.76
N PRO A 25 -19.87 -10.80 -18.02
CA PRO A 25 -20.73 -9.80 -18.61
C PRO A 25 -20.70 -8.56 -17.73
N GLY A 26 -20.02 -7.52 -18.23
CA GLY A 26 -19.60 -6.36 -17.47
C GLY A 26 -20.80 -5.65 -16.87
N ASN A 27 -21.00 -5.84 -15.56
CA ASN A 27 -21.67 -4.87 -14.74
C ASN A 27 -20.90 -3.56 -14.94
N GLY A 28 -21.54 -2.48 -15.41
CA GLY A 28 -20.92 -1.23 -15.90
C GLY A 28 -20.13 -0.42 -14.86
N LYS A 29 -19.15 -1.06 -14.21
CA LYS A 29 -18.29 -0.58 -13.13
C LYS A 29 -16.86 -0.46 -13.63
N GLY A 30 -16.14 0.55 -13.13
CA GLY A 30 -14.80 0.92 -13.55
C GLY A 30 -14.81 2.05 -14.58
N GLY A 31 -13.64 2.29 -15.17
CA GLY A 31 -13.41 3.32 -16.17
C GLY A 31 -13.27 4.74 -15.58
N TRP A 32 -13.21 5.71 -16.48
CA TRP A 32 -12.88 7.12 -16.18
C TRP A 32 -13.89 7.82 -15.25
N ILE A 33 -15.11 7.30 -15.09
CA ILE A 33 -16.08 7.81 -14.11
C ILE A 33 -15.58 7.70 -12.66
N THR A 34 -14.67 6.75 -12.39
CA THR A 34 -14.08 6.52 -11.06
C THR A 34 -12.93 7.47 -10.75
N PHE A 35 -12.29 8.03 -11.78
CA PHE A 35 -11.09 8.85 -11.69
C PHE A 35 -11.21 10.08 -10.77
N PRO A 36 -12.25 10.93 -10.81
CA PRO A 36 -12.32 12.10 -9.94
C PRO A 36 -12.37 11.71 -8.45
N PHE A 37 -13.10 10.64 -8.10
CA PHE A 37 -13.15 10.14 -6.73
C PHE A 37 -11.78 9.62 -6.27
N LEU A 38 -11.10 8.88 -7.15
CA LEU A 38 -9.75 8.38 -6.88
C LEU A 38 -8.73 9.52 -6.77
N ALA A 39 -8.80 10.53 -7.62
CA ALA A 39 -7.89 11.67 -7.60
C ALA A 39 -7.98 12.44 -6.27
N VAL A 40 -9.20 12.73 -5.80
CA VAL A 40 -9.42 13.38 -4.50
C VAL A 40 -8.92 12.49 -3.35
N ALA A 41 -9.14 11.18 -3.42
CA ALA A 41 -8.61 10.23 -2.47
C ALA A 41 -7.06 10.19 -2.46
N ILE A 42 -6.41 10.19 -3.63
CA ILE A 42 -4.92 10.18 -3.73
C ILE A 42 -4.35 11.46 -3.13
N LEU A 43 -4.92 12.60 -3.54
CA LEU A 43 -4.47 13.90 -3.09
C LEU A 43 -4.63 14.07 -1.56
N SER A 44 -5.78 13.69 -1.02
CA SER A 44 -6.09 13.83 0.41
C SER A 44 -5.21 12.95 1.29
N LEU A 45 -4.98 11.68 0.93
CA LEU A 45 -4.14 10.78 1.72
C LEU A 45 -2.67 11.20 1.71
N GLY A 46 -2.18 11.67 0.56
CA GLY A 46 -0.83 12.23 0.45
C GLY A 46 -0.67 13.52 1.26
N LEU A 47 -1.71 14.38 1.27
CA LEU A 47 -1.73 15.60 2.07
C LEU A 47 -1.82 15.30 3.57
N ALA A 48 -2.55 14.26 3.97
CA ALA A 48 -2.64 13.80 5.35
C ALA A 48 -1.27 13.36 5.89
N ALA A 49 -0.58 12.51 5.13
CA ALA A 49 0.76 12.05 5.48
C ALA A 49 1.75 13.22 5.54
N SER A 50 1.79 14.04 4.48
CA SER A 50 2.71 15.17 4.39
C SER A 50 2.43 16.22 5.47
N GLY A 51 1.16 16.49 5.78
CA GLY A 51 0.77 17.41 6.84
C GLY A 51 1.14 16.89 8.23
N ALA A 52 1.01 15.59 8.48
CA ALA A 52 1.38 15.02 9.78
C ALA A 52 2.90 14.94 9.97
N THR A 53 3.67 14.55 8.94
CA THR A 53 5.12 14.30 9.09
C THR A 53 6.00 15.46 8.67
N GLY A 54 5.52 16.35 7.79
CA GLY A 54 6.34 17.35 7.10
C GLY A 54 7.07 18.32 8.04
N ASN A 55 6.46 18.65 9.19
CA ASN A 55 7.05 19.52 10.20
C ASN A 55 7.15 18.88 11.59
N MET A 56 7.22 17.54 11.66
CA MET A 56 7.16 16.80 12.93
C MET A 56 8.31 17.14 13.88
N VAL A 57 9.54 17.29 13.36
CA VAL A 57 10.72 17.63 14.17
C VAL A 57 10.50 18.96 14.90
N VAL A 58 10.02 19.98 14.18
CA VAL A 58 9.74 21.30 14.76
C VAL A 58 8.59 21.21 15.76
N TYR A 59 7.56 20.39 15.49
CA TYR A 59 6.47 20.17 16.44
C TYR A 59 6.96 19.60 17.78
N LEU A 60 7.81 18.57 17.72
CA LEU A 60 8.40 17.94 18.90
C LEU A 60 9.27 18.92 19.70
N ILE A 61 10.09 19.71 19.03
CA ILE A 61 10.98 20.69 19.69
C ILE A 61 10.18 21.83 20.30
N THR A 62 9.27 22.43 19.53
CA THR A 62 8.60 23.69 19.92
C THR A 62 7.37 23.49 20.80
N LYS A 63 6.69 22.35 20.70
CA LYS A 63 5.44 22.08 21.45
C LYS A 63 5.57 20.99 22.50
N TYR A 64 6.52 20.08 22.37
CA TYR A 64 6.76 19.01 23.35
C TYR A 64 8.07 19.18 24.13
N ASN A 65 8.84 20.23 23.85
CA ASN A 65 10.12 20.51 24.49
C ASN A 65 11.10 19.33 24.41
N VAL A 66 11.02 18.54 23.32
CA VAL A 66 11.91 17.40 23.09
C VAL A 66 13.26 17.91 22.58
N PRO A 67 14.39 17.40 23.09
CA PRO A 67 15.71 17.76 22.57
C PRO A 67 15.83 17.51 21.05
N SER A 68 16.51 18.39 20.33
CA SER A 68 16.57 18.34 18.86
C SER A 68 17.11 17.02 18.30
N VAL A 69 18.06 16.38 19.00
CA VAL A 69 18.64 15.08 18.61
C VAL A 69 17.58 13.99 18.70
N ASP A 70 16.85 13.92 19.82
CA ASP A 70 15.79 12.94 20.04
C ASP A 70 14.61 13.17 19.08
N ALA A 71 14.24 14.42 18.84
CA ALA A 71 13.18 14.79 17.90
C ALA A 71 13.50 14.35 16.46
N ALA A 72 14.74 14.54 16.01
CA ALA A 72 15.20 14.07 14.70
C ALA A 72 15.15 12.53 14.63
N GLN A 73 15.64 11.83 15.66
CA GLN A 73 15.61 10.37 15.72
C GLN A 73 14.17 9.83 15.68
N ILE A 74 13.26 10.39 16.47
CA ILE A 74 11.84 10.02 16.45
C ILE A 74 11.27 10.22 15.05
N SER A 75 11.51 11.37 14.42
CA SER A 75 11.01 11.66 13.08
C SER A 75 11.56 10.70 12.02
N THR A 76 12.83 10.30 12.12
CA THR A 76 13.42 9.30 11.21
C THR A 76 12.78 7.93 11.39
N ILE A 77 12.51 7.50 12.63
CA ILE A 77 11.81 6.24 12.91
C ILE A 77 10.39 6.25 12.33
N ILE A 78 9.68 7.37 12.47
CA ILE A 78 8.33 7.54 11.89
C ILE A 78 8.37 7.43 10.36
N SER A 79 9.27 8.16 9.71
CA SER A 79 9.43 8.11 8.25
C SER A 79 9.82 6.72 7.74
N GLY A 80 10.69 6.01 8.47
CA GLY A 80 11.03 4.63 8.17
C GLY A 80 9.80 3.70 8.27
N SER A 81 9.03 3.83 9.35
CA SER A 81 7.83 3.03 9.58
C SER A 81 6.77 3.23 8.49
N ILE A 82 6.49 4.49 8.12
CA ILE A 82 5.55 4.85 7.05
C ILE A 82 6.02 4.36 5.67
N SER A 83 7.33 4.25 5.44
CA SER A 83 7.88 3.76 4.18
C SER A 83 7.75 2.24 4.03
N VAL A 84 7.81 1.50 5.14
CA VAL A 84 7.69 0.02 5.15
C VAL A 84 6.23 -0.43 5.25
N ALA A 85 5.38 0.32 5.95
CA ALA A 85 3.97 -0.04 6.18
C ALA A 85 3.19 -0.43 4.90
N PRO A 86 3.33 0.25 3.75
CA PRO A 86 2.62 -0.11 2.52
C PRO A 86 2.86 -1.56 2.07
N VAL A 87 4.04 -2.12 2.34
CA VAL A 87 4.36 -3.52 2.01
C VAL A 87 3.47 -4.47 2.82
N ALA A 88 3.33 -4.21 4.12
CA ALA A 88 2.48 -5.02 4.99
C ALA A 88 1.01 -4.92 4.57
N GLY A 89 0.53 -3.73 4.23
CA GLY A 89 -0.85 -3.58 3.77
C GLY A 89 -1.09 -4.21 2.40
N ALA A 90 -0.11 -4.21 1.48
CA ALA A 90 -0.22 -4.90 0.20
C ALA A 90 -0.38 -6.42 0.40
N ILE A 91 0.41 -7.01 1.30
CA ILE A 91 0.29 -8.44 1.65
C ILE A 91 -1.11 -8.75 2.18
N VAL A 92 -1.65 -7.91 3.07
CA VAL A 92 -2.99 -8.08 3.65
C VAL A 92 -4.10 -7.96 2.58
N ALA A 93 -3.98 -6.98 1.68
CA ALA A 93 -4.93 -6.80 0.58
C ALA A 93 -4.92 -8.00 -0.36
N ASP A 94 -3.74 -8.42 -0.81
CA ASP A 94 -3.59 -9.52 -1.76
C ASP A 94 -3.99 -10.88 -1.17
N ALA A 95 -3.76 -11.09 0.13
CA ALA A 95 -4.06 -12.37 0.77
C ALA A 95 -5.53 -12.54 1.19
N PHE A 96 -6.23 -11.47 1.60
CA PHE A 96 -7.52 -11.62 2.30
C PHE A 96 -8.66 -10.77 1.76
N PHE A 97 -8.45 -9.45 1.59
CA PHE A 97 -9.58 -8.51 1.48
C PHE A 97 -9.71 -7.82 0.12
N GLY A 98 -8.66 -7.83 -0.71
CA GLY A 98 -8.55 -6.97 -1.88
C GLY A 98 -8.21 -5.51 -1.52
N CYS A 99 -7.92 -4.69 -2.53
CA CYS A 99 -7.38 -3.35 -2.30
C CYS A 99 -8.40 -2.35 -1.72
N TYR A 100 -9.66 -2.37 -2.19
CA TYR A 100 -10.67 -1.39 -1.78
C TYR A 100 -10.90 -1.30 -0.26
N PRO A 101 -11.22 -2.39 0.47
CA PRO A 101 -11.45 -2.30 1.91
C PRO A 101 -10.20 -1.88 2.67
N VAL A 102 -9.01 -2.29 2.23
CA VAL A 102 -7.74 -1.90 2.86
C VAL A 102 -7.48 -0.40 2.69
N VAL A 103 -7.74 0.16 1.50
CA VAL A 103 -7.65 1.61 1.25
C VAL A 103 -8.70 2.38 2.05
N ALA A 104 -9.93 1.88 2.13
CA ALA A 104 -11.01 2.52 2.89
C ALA A 104 -10.69 2.56 4.40
N VAL A 105 -10.20 1.47 4.97
CA VAL A 105 -9.75 1.43 6.37
C VAL A 105 -8.58 2.39 6.57
N ALA A 106 -7.58 2.40 5.67
CA ALA A 106 -6.46 3.32 5.76
C ALA A 106 -6.89 4.80 5.79
N MET A 107 -7.86 5.18 4.97
CA MET A 107 -8.44 6.54 4.98
C MET A 107 -9.13 6.88 6.30
N VAL A 108 -9.87 5.94 6.90
CA VAL A 108 -10.45 6.12 8.24
C VAL A 108 -9.35 6.33 9.28
N MET A 109 -8.28 5.52 9.22
CA MET A 109 -7.13 5.67 10.11
C MET A 109 -6.40 7.00 9.91
N ALA A 110 -6.35 7.53 8.68
CA ALA A 110 -5.78 8.84 8.38
C ALA A 110 -6.57 9.97 9.07
N VAL A 111 -7.90 9.90 8.99
CA VAL A 111 -8.79 10.86 9.66
C VAL A 111 -8.61 10.78 11.18
N LEU A 112 -8.65 9.57 11.76
CA LEU A 112 -8.46 9.39 13.20
C LEU A 112 -7.09 9.90 13.67
N SER A 113 -6.04 9.61 12.91
CA SER A 113 -4.69 10.13 13.16
C SER A 113 -4.69 11.66 13.24
N LEU A 114 -5.26 12.34 12.24
CA LEU A 114 -5.28 13.80 12.19
C LEU A 114 -6.21 14.42 13.23
N VAL A 115 -7.29 13.74 13.62
CA VAL A 115 -8.10 14.12 14.79
C VAL A 115 -7.22 14.10 16.04
N VAL A 116 -6.46 13.04 16.28
CA VAL A 116 -5.55 12.96 17.44
C VAL A 116 -4.50 14.07 17.39
N PHE A 117 -3.84 14.31 16.25
CA PHE A 117 -2.88 15.43 16.12
C PHE A 117 -3.51 16.81 16.36
N THR A 118 -4.75 17.00 15.90
CA THR A 118 -5.48 18.25 16.13
C THR A 118 -5.83 18.41 17.61
N LEU A 119 -6.23 17.33 18.28
CA LEU A 119 -6.50 17.32 19.72
C LEU A 119 -5.22 17.60 20.53
N THR A 120 -4.08 17.01 20.17
CA THR A 120 -2.81 17.29 20.83
C THR A 120 -2.35 18.73 20.64
N ALA A 121 -2.68 19.35 19.52
CA ALA A 121 -2.38 20.76 19.27
C ALA A 121 -3.34 21.73 19.99
N SER A 122 -4.62 21.37 20.11
CA SER A 122 -5.68 22.25 20.63
C SER A 122 -5.88 22.16 22.14
N LEU A 123 -5.74 20.97 22.74
CA LEU A 123 -6.04 20.76 24.16
C LEU A 123 -4.81 21.03 25.04
N PRO A 124 -4.88 21.99 25.98
CA PRO A 124 -3.76 22.29 26.88
C PRO A 124 -3.34 21.10 27.76
N GLY A 125 -4.24 20.15 28.03
CA GLY A 125 -3.91 18.95 28.81
C GLY A 125 -3.10 17.91 28.05
N LEU A 126 -3.12 17.93 26.71
CA LEU A 126 -2.41 16.99 25.84
C LEU A 126 -1.05 17.50 25.35
N ARG A 127 -0.60 18.65 25.83
CA ARG A 127 0.72 19.22 25.53
C ARG A 127 1.33 19.90 26.76
N PRO A 128 2.65 19.93 26.91
CA PRO A 128 3.27 20.62 28.03
C PRO A 128 2.97 22.13 28.01
N ALA A 129 3.12 22.78 29.16
CA ALA A 129 2.91 24.22 29.29
C ALA A 129 3.86 24.99 28.35
N ALA A 130 3.39 26.12 27.82
CA ALA A 130 4.18 26.94 26.92
C ALA A 130 5.46 27.42 27.62
N CYS A 131 6.62 27.03 27.07
CA CYS A 131 7.89 27.49 27.58
C CYS A 131 8.31 28.77 26.86
N HIS A 132 8.62 29.82 27.63
CA HIS A 132 9.20 31.05 27.10
C HIS A 132 10.71 31.03 27.29
N PHE A 133 11.47 31.35 26.23
CA PHE A 133 12.91 31.52 26.30
C PHE A 133 13.26 32.54 27.40
N GLY A 134 14.02 32.11 28.41
CA GLY A 134 14.44 32.94 29.54
C GLY A 134 13.67 32.74 30.86
N ALA A 135 12.63 31.90 30.90
CA ALA A 135 11.81 31.64 32.10
C ALA A 135 12.30 30.48 32.99
N GLY A 136 13.42 29.84 32.64
CA GLY A 136 13.97 28.65 33.32
C GLY A 136 13.98 27.39 32.44
N PRO A 137 14.37 26.22 32.99
CA PRO A 137 14.31 24.96 32.25
C PRO A 137 12.86 24.59 31.93
N CYS A 138 12.56 24.37 30.65
CA CYS A 138 11.22 23.97 30.21
C CYS A 138 10.84 22.62 30.79
N GLU A 139 9.60 22.51 31.29
CA GLU A 139 9.05 21.22 31.69
C GLU A 139 8.90 20.31 30.45
N GLN A 140 9.46 19.11 30.53
CA GLN A 140 9.35 18.12 29.46
C GLN A 140 7.92 17.59 29.38
N ALA A 141 7.51 17.14 28.19
CA ALA A 141 6.21 16.53 27.99
C ALA A 141 6.00 15.33 28.94
N SER A 142 4.84 15.28 29.57
CA SER A 142 4.50 14.16 30.44
C SER A 142 4.33 12.88 29.63
N THR A 143 4.48 11.72 30.28
CA THR A 143 4.30 10.41 29.62
C THR A 143 2.94 10.28 28.95
N GLY A 144 1.88 10.84 29.54
CA GLY A 144 0.54 10.83 28.95
C GLY A 144 0.41 11.68 27.67
N GLN A 145 1.09 12.83 27.62
CA GLN A 145 1.11 13.71 26.45
C GLN A 145 1.86 13.07 25.29
N MET A 146 3.03 12.48 25.57
CA MET A 146 3.80 11.72 24.58
C MET A 146 3.04 10.48 24.11
N ALA A 147 2.33 9.78 25.00
CA ALA A 147 1.51 8.63 24.62
C ALA A 147 0.38 9.01 23.66
N ALA A 148 -0.28 10.15 23.87
CA ALA A 148 -1.30 10.66 22.95
C ALA A 148 -0.72 10.98 21.57
N LEU A 149 0.46 11.63 21.53
CA LEU A 149 1.17 11.89 20.27
C LEU A 149 1.53 10.60 19.53
N TYR A 150 2.11 9.63 20.24
CA TYR A 150 2.48 8.34 19.64
C TYR A 150 1.28 7.50 19.22
N ALA A 151 0.13 7.64 19.88
CA ALA A 151 -1.12 7.05 19.40
C ALA A 151 -1.50 7.63 18.03
N GLY A 152 -1.41 8.96 17.84
CA GLY A 152 -1.62 9.61 16.55
C GLY A 152 -0.66 9.09 15.47
N VAL A 153 0.63 9.01 15.80
CA VAL A 153 1.67 8.45 14.91
C VAL A 153 1.38 6.99 14.55
N PHE A 154 0.94 6.17 15.50
CA PHE A 154 0.59 4.77 15.24
C PHE A 154 -0.58 4.65 14.26
N LEU A 155 -1.64 5.45 14.45
CA LEU A 155 -2.76 5.53 13.52
C LEU A 155 -2.30 5.98 12.12
N LEU A 156 -1.35 6.92 12.04
CA LEU A 156 -0.75 7.34 10.79
C LEU A 156 0.01 6.21 10.08
N CYS A 157 0.76 5.40 10.83
CA CYS A 157 1.44 4.22 10.28
C CYS A 157 0.44 3.19 9.74
N LEU A 158 -0.67 2.96 10.44
CA LEU A 158 -1.75 2.08 9.95
C LEU A 158 -2.43 2.65 8.69
N SER A 159 -2.63 3.96 8.63
CA SER A 159 -3.06 4.66 7.41
C SER A 159 -2.07 4.45 6.26
N ALA A 160 -0.76 4.58 6.52
CA ALA A 160 0.27 4.37 5.50
C ALA A 160 0.27 2.94 4.94
N ALA A 161 -0.14 1.94 5.73
CA ALA A 161 -0.18 0.54 5.27
C ALA A 161 -1.14 0.32 4.10
N GLY A 162 -2.34 0.90 4.13
CA GLY A 162 -3.28 0.80 3.01
C GLY A 162 -3.06 1.87 1.93
N ALA A 163 -2.05 2.72 2.07
CA ALA A 163 -1.71 3.74 1.10
C ALA A 163 -0.82 3.18 -0.04
N ARG A 164 -0.43 4.08 -0.96
CA ARG A 164 0.51 3.84 -2.07
C ARG A 164 0.18 2.63 -2.93
N PHE A 165 0.71 1.44 -2.62
CA PHE A 165 0.58 0.25 -3.45
C PHE A 165 -0.89 -0.16 -3.60
N ASN A 166 -1.62 -0.27 -2.49
CA ASN A 166 -3.03 -0.65 -2.54
C ASN A 166 -3.89 0.38 -3.27
N GLN A 167 -3.59 1.67 -3.10
CA GLN A 167 -4.33 2.75 -3.76
C GLN A 167 -4.03 2.83 -5.26
N ALA A 168 -2.76 2.67 -5.65
CA ALA A 168 -2.35 2.59 -7.04
C ALA A 168 -2.96 1.36 -7.75
N THR A 169 -2.87 0.18 -7.13
CA THR A 169 -3.48 -1.05 -7.65
C THR A 169 -5.00 -0.93 -7.72
N MET A 170 -5.65 -0.39 -6.71
CA MET A 170 -7.10 -0.13 -6.74
C MET A 170 -7.50 0.73 -7.93
N GLY A 171 -6.76 1.81 -8.20
CA GLY A 171 -7.06 2.69 -9.34
C GLY A 171 -6.76 2.05 -10.69
N ALA A 172 -5.65 1.32 -10.82
CA ALA A 172 -5.31 0.58 -12.03
C ALA A 172 -6.36 -0.51 -12.36
N ASN A 173 -6.92 -1.15 -11.33
CA ASN A 173 -7.98 -2.16 -11.47
C ASN A 173 -9.30 -1.61 -12.05
N GLN A 174 -9.44 -0.28 -12.17
CA GLN A 174 -10.60 0.33 -12.83
C GLN A 174 -10.52 0.25 -14.36
N PHE A 175 -9.34 -0.01 -14.93
CA PHE A 175 -9.11 0.04 -16.36
C PHE A 175 -8.67 -1.34 -16.90
N GLU A 176 -9.28 -1.78 -18.00
CA GLU A 176 -8.88 -3.03 -18.68
C GLU A 176 -7.74 -2.80 -19.67
N ALA A 177 -7.81 -1.72 -20.45
CA ALA A 177 -6.83 -1.39 -21.46
C ALA A 177 -5.51 -0.92 -20.84
N ALA A 178 -4.38 -1.41 -21.36
CA ALA A 178 -3.05 -1.01 -20.90
C ALA A 178 -2.80 0.50 -21.08
N ALA A 179 -3.20 1.07 -22.23
CA ALA A 179 -3.06 2.50 -22.50
C ALA A 179 -3.78 3.37 -21.45
N ASP A 180 -4.99 2.99 -21.03
CA ASP A 180 -5.73 3.72 -19.99
C ASP A 180 -5.04 3.62 -18.62
N ARG A 181 -4.44 2.46 -18.29
CA ARG A 181 -3.65 2.29 -17.07
C ARG A 181 -2.43 3.19 -17.05
N ASP A 182 -1.73 3.31 -18.17
CA ASP A 182 -0.54 4.18 -18.29
C ASP A 182 -0.91 5.66 -18.05
N VAL A 183 -2.01 6.11 -18.66
CA VAL A 183 -2.53 7.48 -18.44
C VAL A 183 -2.96 7.66 -16.98
N PHE A 184 -3.61 6.67 -16.38
CA PHE A 184 -3.96 6.69 -14.96
C PHE A 184 -2.71 6.82 -14.06
N PHE A 185 -1.66 6.04 -14.31
CA PHE A 185 -0.43 6.10 -13.51
C PHE A 185 0.26 7.46 -13.61
N ASN A 186 0.28 8.08 -14.79
CA ASN A 186 0.78 9.44 -14.95
C ASN A 186 0.03 10.43 -14.05
N TRP A 187 -1.30 10.39 -14.07
CA TRP A 187 -2.12 11.22 -13.19
C TRP A 187 -1.96 10.89 -11.72
N TYR A 188 -1.86 9.61 -11.36
CA TYR A 188 -1.61 9.15 -10.00
C TYR A 188 -0.35 9.81 -9.43
N PHE A 189 0.76 9.80 -10.18
CA PHE A 189 2.00 10.45 -9.75
C PHE A 189 1.88 11.97 -9.69
N ILE A 190 1.17 12.60 -10.62
CA ILE A 190 0.88 14.04 -10.57
C ILE A 190 0.18 14.40 -9.25
N PHE A 191 -0.91 13.70 -8.90
CA PHE A 191 -1.63 13.97 -7.64
C PHE A 191 -0.80 13.64 -6.40
N PHE A 192 -0.03 12.55 -6.45
CA PHE A 192 0.85 12.16 -5.35
C PHE A 192 1.92 13.23 -5.07
N TYR A 193 2.63 13.70 -6.09
CA TYR A 193 3.63 14.76 -5.92
C TYR A 193 3.00 16.12 -5.63
N ALA A 194 1.86 16.45 -6.23
CA ALA A 194 1.12 17.67 -5.91
C ALA A 194 0.72 17.72 -4.42
N SER A 195 0.23 16.60 -3.87
CA SER A 195 -0.08 16.51 -2.43
C SER A 195 1.15 16.73 -1.54
N SER A 196 2.31 16.24 -1.98
CA SER A 196 3.58 16.39 -1.26
C SER A 196 4.05 17.85 -1.27
N VAL A 197 3.98 18.51 -2.43
CA VAL A 197 4.32 19.94 -2.56
C VAL A 197 3.37 20.79 -1.72
N LEU A 198 2.06 20.56 -1.80
CA LEU A 198 1.07 21.28 -0.99
C LEU A 198 1.27 21.06 0.52
N GLY A 199 1.59 19.84 0.93
CA GLY A 199 1.90 19.53 2.33
C GLY A 199 3.17 20.25 2.81
N ALA A 200 4.25 20.16 2.03
CA ALA A 200 5.54 20.76 2.36
C ALA A 200 5.53 22.30 2.35
N THR A 201 4.58 22.93 1.65
CA THR A 201 4.49 24.39 1.52
C THR A 201 3.33 24.94 2.33
N VAL A 202 2.09 24.72 1.88
CA VAL A 202 0.87 25.32 2.45
C VAL A 202 0.63 24.83 3.87
N ILE A 203 0.68 23.51 4.10
CA ILE A 203 0.38 22.96 5.43
C ILE A 203 1.47 23.31 6.43
N VAL A 204 2.75 23.19 6.04
CA VAL A 204 3.88 23.59 6.89
C VAL A 204 3.82 25.09 7.23
N TYR A 205 3.47 25.95 6.27
CA TYR A 205 3.26 27.37 6.53
C TYR A 205 2.15 27.63 7.56
N LEU A 206 1.01 26.94 7.43
CA LEU A 206 -0.07 27.03 8.41
C LEU A 206 0.38 26.57 9.80
N GLN A 207 1.16 25.49 9.88
CA GLN A 207 1.66 24.93 11.14
C GLN A 207 2.63 25.86 11.86
N ASP A 208 3.60 26.42 11.11
CA ASP A 208 4.70 27.19 11.68
C ASP A 208 4.33 28.65 11.92
N THR A 209 3.63 29.28 10.98
CA THR A 209 3.34 30.73 11.03
C THR A 209 1.99 31.05 11.68
N VAL A 210 0.95 30.24 11.44
CA VAL A 210 -0.42 30.58 11.87
C VAL A 210 -0.79 29.83 13.16
N SER A 211 -0.93 28.51 13.10
CA SER A 211 -1.21 27.65 14.24
C SER A 211 -1.15 26.17 13.86
N TRP A 212 -0.52 25.37 14.71
CA TRP A 212 -0.51 23.90 14.63
C TRP A 212 -1.92 23.31 14.57
N THR A 213 -2.87 23.85 15.34
CA THR A 213 -4.26 23.38 15.35
C THR A 213 -4.92 23.59 13.98
N LEU A 214 -4.67 24.73 13.34
CA LEU A 214 -5.20 25.01 12.00
C LEU A 214 -4.54 24.13 10.95
N GLY A 215 -3.22 23.96 11.00
CA GLY A 215 -2.48 23.07 10.08
C GLY A 215 -3.03 21.64 10.09
N PHE A 216 -3.11 21.01 11.27
CA PHE A 216 -3.67 19.66 11.40
C PHE A 216 -5.17 19.60 11.11
N GLY A 217 -5.93 20.63 11.51
CA GLY A 217 -7.36 20.71 11.25
C GLY A 217 -7.71 20.80 9.76
N VAL A 218 -6.96 21.58 8.98
CA VAL A 218 -7.12 21.66 7.52
C VAL A 218 -6.78 20.32 6.86
N SER A 219 -5.67 19.67 7.25
CA SER A 219 -5.35 18.32 6.77
C SER A 219 -6.44 17.31 7.14
N CYS A 220 -7.03 17.42 8.34
CA CYS A 220 -8.13 16.56 8.79
C CYS A 220 -9.36 16.75 7.92
N ALA A 221 -9.77 17.99 7.67
CA ALA A 221 -10.91 18.30 6.80
C ALA A 221 -10.70 17.77 5.37
N ALA A 222 -9.51 17.96 4.80
CA ALA A 222 -9.16 17.42 3.49
C ALA A 222 -9.24 15.88 3.45
N SER A 223 -8.82 15.21 4.54
CA SER A 223 -8.89 13.75 4.67
C SER A 223 -10.33 13.24 4.77
N VAL A 224 -11.22 13.97 5.47
CA VAL A 224 -12.65 13.66 5.53
C VAL A 224 -13.29 13.78 4.14
N VAL A 225 -12.96 14.82 3.39
CA VAL A 225 -13.41 14.98 1.99
C VAL A 225 -12.90 13.83 1.12
N GLY A 226 -11.63 13.44 1.29
CA GLY A 226 -11.02 12.27 0.65
C GLY A 226 -11.77 10.97 0.90
N LEU A 227 -12.03 10.67 2.17
CA LEU A 227 -12.78 9.50 2.59
C LEU A 227 -14.21 9.53 2.03
N ALA A 228 -14.90 10.67 2.11
CA ALA A 228 -16.24 10.82 1.55
C ALA A 228 -16.24 10.58 0.03
N ALA A 229 -15.27 11.12 -0.72
CA ALA A 229 -15.14 10.89 -2.15
C ALA A 229 -14.93 9.40 -2.47
N LEU A 230 -14.05 8.72 -1.73
CA LEU A 230 -13.82 7.28 -1.89
C LEU A 230 -15.10 6.47 -1.63
N LEU A 231 -15.85 6.80 -0.58
CA LEU A 231 -17.08 6.08 -0.23
C LEU A 231 -18.21 6.36 -1.25
N LEU A 232 -18.35 7.59 -1.75
CA LEU A 232 -19.30 7.94 -2.80
C LEU A 232 -18.98 7.23 -4.12
N GLY A 233 -17.70 7.01 -4.41
CA GLY A 233 -17.22 6.25 -5.56
C GLY A 233 -17.48 4.75 -5.50
N SER A 234 -17.80 4.20 -4.32
CA SER A 234 -17.91 2.75 -4.07
C SER A 234 -18.81 2.00 -5.06
N ARG A 235 -19.93 2.60 -5.47
CA ARG A 235 -20.89 2.00 -6.42
C ARG A 235 -20.34 1.90 -7.84
N TYR A 236 -19.38 2.74 -8.19
CA TYR A 236 -18.76 2.80 -9.52
C TYR A 236 -17.50 1.96 -9.63
N TYR A 237 -16.84 1.66 -8.50
CA TYR A 237 -15.59 0.92 -8.54
C TYR A 237 -15.78 -0.53 -8.95
N ARG A 238 -14.88 -0.98 -9.83
CA ARG A 238 -14.61 -2.40 -10.04
C ARG A 238 -13.72 -2.89 -8.91
N GLN A 239 -14.14 -3.96 -8.25
CA GLN A 239 -13.46 -4.54 -7.08
C GLN A 239 -13.14 -6.01 -7.37
N PRO A 240 -11.98 -6.29 -7.99
CA PRO A 240 -11.53 -7.67 -8.19
C PRO A 240 -11.34 -8.38 -6.86
N ALA A 241 -11.63 -9.68 -6.82
CA ALA A 241 -11.33 -10.53 -5.66
C ALA A 241 -9.81 -10.62 -5.41
N ALA A 242 -9.43 -10.86 -4.17
CA ALA A 242 -8.04 -11.07 -3.77
C ALA A 242 -7.44 -12.27 -4.52
N GLN A 243 -6.28 -12.10 -5.17
CA GLN A 243 -5.64 -13.14 -5.99
C GLN A 243 -4.60 -13.97 -5.23
N GLY A 244 -4.46 -13.75 -3.92
CA GLY A 244 -3.46 -14.38 -3.08
C GLY A 244 -2.13 -13.60 -3.07
N SER A 245 -1.42 -13.63 -1.94
CA SER A 245 -0.12 -12.95 -1.83
C SER A 245 1.05 -13.92 -2.04
N PRO A 246 2.03 -13.63 -2.90
CA PRO A 246 3.21 -14.48 -3.10
C PRO A 246 4.03 -14.67 -1.81
N PHE A 247 3.98 -13.70 -0.90
CA PHE A 247 4.62 -13.79 0.42
C PHE A 247 4.04 -14.90 1.30
N THR A 248 2.74 -15.23 1.15
CA THR A 248 2.15 -16.37 1.86
C THR A 248 2.73 -17.69 1.36
N GLY A 249 3.04 -17.79 0.07
CA GLY A 249 3.75 -18.93 -0.53
C GLY A 249 5.16 -19.09 0.06
N ILE A 250 5.92 -18.00 0.12
CA ILE A 250 7.27 -17.99 0.71
C ILE A 250 7.22 -18.39 2.19
N ALA A 251 6.30 -17.81 2.97
CA ALA A 251 6.12 -18.14 4.38
C ALA A 251 5.75 -19.63 4.56
N ARG A 252 4.86 -20.17 3.72
CA ARG A 252 4.50 -21.60 3.73
C ARG A 252 5.73 -22.47 3.47
N VAL A 253 6.59 -22.11 2.51
CA VAL A 253 7.83 -22.86 2.21
C VAL A 253 8.81 -22.80 3.39
N VAL A 254 9.02 -21.62 3.99
CA VAL A 254 9.90 -21.49 5.17
C VAL A 254 9.39 -22.31 6.34
N VAL A 255 8.09 -22.25 6.64
CA VAL A 255 7.46 -23.05 7.70
C VAL A 255 7.56 -24.54 7.39
N ALA A 256 7.32 -24.96 6.15
CA ALA A 256 7.44 -26.35 5.72
C ALA A 256 8.88 -26.85 5.84
N ALA A 257 9.87 -26.07 5.41
CA ALA A 257 11.29 -26.40 5.53
C ALA A 257 11.73 -26.50 7.00
N ALA A 258 11.29 -25.57 7.85
CA ALA A 258 11.58 -25.61 9.29
C ALA A 258 10.96 -26.84 9.98
N ARG A 259 9.69 -27.16 9.67
CA ARG A 259 8.99 -28.33 10.21
C ARG A 259 9.59 -29.65 9.72
N LYS A 260 10.00 -29.71 8.45
CA LYS A 260 10.57 -30.90 7.81
C LYS A 260 12.10 -30.98 7.92
N ARG A 261 12.75 -30.08 8.68
CA ARG A 261 14.22 -30.06 8.88
C ARG A 261 14.79 -31.36 9.45
N LYS A 262 13.98 -32.14 10.17
CA LYS A 262 14.37 -33.42 10.78
C LYS A 262 14.01 -34.64 9.93
N VAL A 263 13.43 -34.45 8.75
CA VAL A 263 13.12 -35.55 7.83
C VAL A 263 14.42 -35.98 7.18
N SER A 264 14.90 -37.17 7.55
CA SER A 264 15.99 -37.84 6.85
C SER A 264 15.51 -38.19 5.45
N VAL A 265 16.08 -37.55 4.43
CA VAL A 265 15.86 -37.95 3.04
C VAL A 265 16.51 -39.32 2.89
N VAL A 266 15.69 -40.35 2.66
CA VAL A 266 16.15 -41.71 2.42
C VAL A 266 17.13 -41.70 1.23
N ALA A 267 18.18 -42.52 1.35
CA ALA A 267 19.39 -42.55 0.53
C ALA A 267 19.14 -42.48 -1.00
N PRO A 268 20.17 -42.11 -1.80
CA PRO A 268 20.06 -41.76 -3.23
C PRO A 268 19.46 -42.82 -4.19
N GLY A 269 19.11 -44.02 -3.70
CA GLY A 269 18.54 -45.09 -4.51
C GLY A 269 17.06 -44.95 -4.85
N GLU A 270 16.29 -44.10 -4.15
CA GLU A 270 14.83 -43.98 -4.35
C GLU A 270 14.31 -42.54 -4.54
N LEU A 271 15.15 -41.60 -4.97
CA LEU A 271 14.67 -40.28 -5.40
C LEU A 271 14.03 -40.37 -6.80
N LYS A 272 12.80 -40.87 -6.86
CA LYS A 272 11.94 -40.71 -8.05
C LYS A 272 11.51 -39.25 -8.17
N PHE A 273 12.23 -38.48 -8.97
CA PHE A 273 11.79 -37.15 -9.38
C PHE A 273 10.52 -37.32 -10.24
N TYR A 274 9.38 -36.91 -9.71
CA TYR A 274 8.14 -36.82 -10.49
C TYR A 274 8.28 -35.63 -11.46
N TYR A 275 8.86 -35.88 -12.63
CA TYR A 275 8.65 -35.00 -13.76
C TYR A 275 7.19 -35.20 -14.19
N GLY A 276 6.35 -34.20 -13.91
CA GLY A 276 5.02 -34.15 -14.50
C GLY A 276 5.17 -34.16 -16.01
N LEU A 277 4.83 -35.27 -16.66
CA LEU A 277 4.72 -35.33 -18.11
C LEU A 277 3.67 -34.27 -18.51
N ARG A 278 4.13 -33.28 -19.26
CA ARG A 278 3.28 -32.31 -19.93
C ARG A 278 2.35 -33.11 -20.84
N SER A 279 1.07 -33.17 -20.47
CA SER A 279 0.02 -33.86 -21.23
C SER A 279 0.04 -33.37 -22.67
N GLY A 280 0.53 -34.20 -23.58
CA GLY A 280 0.71 -33.80 -24.97
C GLY A 280 1.49 -34.72 -25.88
N ASP A 281 1.87 -35.94 -25.48
CA ASP A 281 2.33 -36.97 -26.41
C ASP A 281 1.59 -38.27 -26.14
N ASP A 282 0.61 -38.55 -26.99
CA ASP A 282 0.10 -39.90 -27.22
C ASP A 282 1.21 -40.66 -27.95
N ASP A 283 1.91 -41.56 -27.26
CA ASP A 283 2.44 -42.73 -27.93
C ASP A 283 2.54 -43.97 -27.04
N SER A 284 2.25 -45.08 -27.69
CA SER A 284 1.71 -46.29 -27.09
C SER A 284 2.73 -47.26 -26.46
N LYS A 285 2.28 -47.90 -25.37
CA LYS A 285 2.66 -49.23 -24.83
C LYS A 285 4.13 -49.46 -24.37
N THR A 286 4.31 -49.68 -23.07
CA THR A 286 4.65 -51.01 -22.47
C THR A 286 4.91 -50.91 -20.95
N GLY A 287 4.55 -51.98 -20.22
CA GLY A 287 5.20 -52.37 -18.96
C GLY A 287 4.62 -51.79 -17.68
N GLY A 288 3.96 -52.65 -16.89
CA GLY A 288 3.32 -52.28 -15.64
C GLY A 288 4.29 -51.86 -14.54
N ASP A 289 3.97 -50.74 -13.91
CA ASP A 289 4.10 -50.56 -12.47
C ASP A 289 3.04 -49.53 -12.05
N GLY A 290 2.26 -49.87 -11.02
CA GLY A 290 1.09 -49.11 -10.62
C GLY A 290 1.42 -47.65 -10.34
N VAL A 291 0.71 -46.74 -11.00
CA VAL A 291 0.64 -45.34 -10.59
C VAL A 291 -0.06 -45.31 -9.24
N VAL A 292 0.72 -45.33 -8.16
CA VAL A 292 0.21 -45.10 -6.82
C VAL A 292 -0.23 -43.63 -6.76
N PRO A 293 -1.48 -43.32 -6.40
CA PRO A 293 -1.93 -41.94 -6.29
C PRO A 293 -1.07 -41.18 -5.27
N PRO A 294 -0.80 -39.88 -5.48
CA PRO A 294 0.02 -39.11 -4.57
C PRO A 294 -0.58 -39.18 -3.17
N SER A 295 0.27 -39.57 -2.20
CA SER A 295 -0.07 -39.59 -0.78
C SER A 295 -0.67 -38.25 -0.34
N ASP A 296 -1.84 -38.30 0.32
CA ASP A 296 -2.55 -37.15 0.87
C ASP A 296 -1.74 -36.38 1.94
N SER A 297 -0.53 -36.83 2.28
CA SER A 297 0.41 -36.15 3.18
C SER A 297 0.84 -34.74 2.76
N PHE A 298 0.45 -34.29 1.56
CA PHE A 298 0.76 -32.98 1.01
C PHE A 298 -0.47 -32.10 0.71
N ARG A 299 -1.67 -32.47 1.16
CA ARG A 299 -2.84 -31.58 1.13
C ARG A 299 -2.91 -30.77 2.42
N TRP A 300 -2.72 -29.45 2.32
CA TRP A 300 -3.12 -28.44 3.31
C TRP A 300 -3.61 -27.19 2.58
#